data_AF-A0A832A347-F1
#
_entry.id   AF-A0A832A347-F1
#
_cell.length_a   1.000
_cell.length_b   1.000
_cell.length_c   1.000
_cell.angle_alpha   90.00
_cell.angle_beta   90.00
_cell.angle_gamma   90.00
#
_symmetry.space_group_name_H-M   'P 1'
#
loop_
_entity.id
_entity.type
_entity.pdbx_description
1 polymer ?
#
loop_
_entity_poly.entity_id
_entity_poly.type
_entity_poly.pdbx_seq_one_letter_code
_entity_poly.pdbx_strand_id
1 'polypeptide(L)'
;MMKRNRKRLLLMGILASLLVIVAQAHAIPSVPLLMDDISKIKFVNYENWKDNNQNGVIDTDDDLYGILLAESITSVDGSVDVGGSFLNQYEVTGYFHLSVVGGSISIGGEGHIDFALQSDDFIEVYVDDTPDWSPNAPGGEADAIATANDGYLWWEFNSTAFYEGLNDTGTLGGQTISINRNWADIAVNNSGYIIVPQLWPEILGQPALHTYLGVPHTNGHVTDVYFESKLTLIDSTNWKFKSEDPLYVYATPEPGTLLLLGTGLIGLAGGVRRRRNKNG
;
A
#
# COMPACT_ATOMS: atom_id res chain seq x y z
N MET A 1 63.02 -9.28 4.67
CA MET A 1 61.71 -9.95 4.87
C MET A 1 60.49 -9.01 4.93
N MET A 2 60.64 -7.68 5.04
CA MET A 2 59.52 -6.72 5.26
C MET A 2 58.69 -6.32 4.02
N LYS A 3 59.21 -6.44 2.79
CA LYS A 3 58.52 -5.95 1.57
C LYS A 3 57.29 -6.79 1.16
N ARG A 4 57.21 -8.05 1.61
CA ARG A 4 56.14 -9.00 1.23
C ARG A 4 54.81 -8.72 1.95
N ASN A 5 54.86 -8.14 3.15
CA ASN A 5 53.67 -7.83 3.96
C ASN A 5 52.96 -6.54 3.54
N ARG A 6 53.71 -5.54 3.03
CA ARG A 6 53.10 -4.28 2.53
C ARG A 6 52.24 -4.50 1.29
N LYS A 7 52.64 -5.40 0.38
CA LYS A 7 51.84 -5.75 -0.81
C LYS A 7 50.53 -6.46 -0.46
N ARG A 8 50.54 -7.35 0.55
CA ARG A 8 49.33 -8.04 1.04
C ARG A 8 48.35 -7.09 1.74
N LEU A 9 48.85 -6.12 2.52
CA LEU A 9 48.01 -5.09 3.14
C LEU A 9 47.38 -4.15 2.10
N LEU A 10 48.14 -3.78 1.06
CA LEU A 10 47.62 -2.96 -0.03
C LEU A 10 46.55 -3.71 -0.84
N LEU A 11 46.78 -4.99 -1.12
CA LEU A 11 45.81 -5.84 -1.81
C LEU A 11 44.52 -6.02 -0.99
N MET A 12 44.61 -6.23 0.33
CA MET A 12 43.44 -6.30 1.21
C MET A 12 42.71 -4.95 1.31
N GLY A 13 43.43 -3.83 1.29
CA GLY A 13 42.81 -2.49 1.27
C GLY A 13 42.05 -2.21 -0.02
N ILE A 14 42.58 -2.67 -1.16
CA ILE A 14 41.92 -2.58 -2.47
C ILE A 14 40.73 -3.55 -2.55
N LEU A 15 40.87 -4.79 -2.05
CA LEU A 15 39.76 -5.75 -2.01
C LEU A 15 38.62 -5.25 -1.12
N ALA A 16 38.93 -4.66 0.04
CA ALA A 16 37.92 -4.09 0.94
C ALA A 16 37.28 -2.82 0.39
N SER A 17 37.95 -2.06 -0.49
CA SER A 17 37.34 -0.90 -1.16
C SER A 17 36.57 -1.30 -2.42
N LEU A 18 36.97 -2.35 -3.14
CA LEU A 18 36.16 -2.95 -4.22
C LEU A 18 34.91 -3.66 -3.68
N LEU A 19 34.98 -4.29 -2.50
CA LEU A 19 33.80 -4.89 -1.85
C LEU A 19 32.77 -3.85 -1.37
N VAL A 20 33.18 -2.58 -1.20
CA VAL A 20 32.27 -1.47 -0.87
C VAL A 20 31.65 -0.85 -2.13
N ILE A 21 32.13 -1.19 -3.34
CA ILE A 21 31.68 -0.59 -4.60
C ILE A 21 30.57 -1.41 -5.30
N VAL A 22 30.24 -2.63 -4.86
CA VAL A 22 29.29 -3.52 -5.60
C VAL A 22 27.99 -3.84 -4.86
N ALA A 23 27.61 -3.04 -3.87
CA ALA A 23 26.24 -3.05 -3.37
C ALA A 23 25.54 -1.77 -3.84
N GLN A 24 25.31 -1.65 -5.15
CA GLN A 24 24.18 -0.84 -5.59
C GLN A 24 22.93 -1.67 -5.27
N ALA A 25 22.47 -1.56 -4.03
CA ALA A 25 21.09 -1.91 -3.74
C ALA A 25 20.26 -0.94 -4.59
N HIS A 26 19.57 -1.45 -5.60
CA HIS A 26 18.51 -0.68 -6.24
C HIS A 26 17.50 -0.41 -5.13
N ALA A 27 17.50 0.83 -4.63
CA ALA A 27 16.49 1.25 -3.68
C ALA A 27 15.17 1.25 -4.41
N ILE A 28 14.18 0.54 -3.86
CA ILE A 28 12.79 0.65 -4.28
C ILE A 28 12.48 2.15 -4.31
N PRO A 29 11.90 2.70 -5.40
CA PRO A 29 11.52 4.10 -5.44
C PRO A 29 10.63 4.40 -4.23
N SER A 30 11.09 5.30 -3.36
CA SER A 30 10.33 5.63 -2.15
C SER A 30 9.16 6.51 -2.56
N VAL A 31 7.96 5.93 -2.50
CA VAL A 31 6.71 6.65 -2.76
C VAL A 31 6.59 7.78 -1.73
N PRO A 32 6.41 9.04 -2.16
CA PRO A 32 6.41 10.17 -1.24
C PRO A 32 5.16 10.14 -0.35
N LEU A 33 5.36 10.21 0.95
CA LEU A 33 4.33 10.41 1.95
C LEU A 33 4.61 11.70 2.72
N LEU A 34 3.56 12.33 3.23
CA LEU A 34 3.69 13.44 4.17
C LEU A 34 4.35 12.96 5.45
N MET A 35 5.32 13.74 5.92
CA MET A 35 5.94 13.55 7.21
C MET A 35 5.15 14.30 8.26
N ASP A 36 4.83 13.63 9.37
CA ASP A 36 4.12 14.19 10.52
C ASP A 36 2.65 14.58 10.25
N ASP A 37 2.09 14.18 9.10
CA ASP A 37 0.69 14.38 8.71
C ASP A 37 0.13 13.15 7.97
N ILE A 38 -1.21 13.04 7.90
CA ILE A 38 -1.89 11.95 7.19
C ILE A 38 -1.82 12.22 5.68
N SER A 39 -1.24 11.27 4.96
CA SER A 39 -1.30 11.22 3.50
C SER A 39 -2.61 10.54 3.07
N LYS A 40 -3.27 11.14 2.09
CA LYS A 40 -4.41 10.58 1.37
C LYS A 40 -3.97 10.22 -0.05
N ILE A 41 -3.95 8.93 -0.33
CA ILE A 41 -3.63 8.37 -1.64
C ILE A 41 -4.95 8.03 -2.31
N LYS A 42 -5.30 8.71 -3.40
CA LYS A 42 -6.52 8.38 -4.14
C LYS A 42 -6.21 7.24 -5.12
N PHE A 43 -6.85 6.09 -4.94
CA PHE A 43 -6.85 5.04 -5.95
C PHE A 43 -8.09 5.12 -6.83
N VAL A 44 -7.95 4.72 -8.08
CA VAL A 44 -9.05 4.23 -8.90
C VAL A 44 -8.85 2.74 -9.07
N ASN A 45 -9.90 1.97 -8.83
CA ASN A 45 -9.87 0.51 -8.94
C ASN A 45 -10.96 0.00 -9.86
N TYR A 46 -10.68 -1.16 -10.46
CA TYR A 46 -11.65 -1.98 -11.17
C TYR A 46 -11.69 -3.33 -10.47
N GLU A 47 -12.89 -3.73 -10.10
CA GLU A 47 -13.13 -4.94 -9.33
C GLU A 47 -14.12 -5.84 -10.06
N ASN A 48 -13.86 -7.15 -9.95
CA ASN A 48 -14.70 -8.21 -10.46
C ASN A 48 -15.20 -9.02 -9.28
N TRP A 49 -16.45 -9.46 -9.39
CA TRP A 49 -17.01 -10.45 -8.50
C TRP A 49 -16.95 -11.85 -9.12
N LYS A 50 -16.54 -12.81 -8.29
CA LYS A 50 -16.55 -14.22 -8.58
C LYS A 50 -17.64 -14.89 -7.75
N ASP A 51 -18.78 -15.12 -8.40
CA ASP A 51 -19.92 -15.88 -7.87
C ASP A 51 -19.55 -17.35 -7.72
N ASN A 52 -19.08 -17.74 -6.55
CA ASN A 52 -18.62 -19.11 -6.31
C ASN A 52 -19.80 -20.08 -6.19
N ASN A 53 -20.94 -19.60 -5.71
CA ASN A 53 -22.12 -20.41 -5.43
C ASN A 53 -23.22 -20.31 -6.52
N GLN A 54 -23.04 -19.42 -7.51
CA GLN A 54 -23.91 -19.18 -8.67
C GLN A 54 -25.34 -18.74 -8.31
N ASN A 55 -25.51 -18.06 -7.17
CA ASN A 55 -26.82 -17.66 -6.68
C ASN A 55 -27.25 -16.26 -7.17
N GLY A 56 -26.34 -15.51 -7.79
CA GLY A 56 -26.61 -14.17 -8.31
C GLY A 56 -26.72 -13.07 -7.24
N VAL A 57 -26.13 -13.27 -6.05
CA VAL A 57 -26.09 -12.35 -4.91
C VAL A 57 -24.67 -12.37 -4.36
N ILE A 58 -24.06 -11.21 -4.16
CA ILE A 58 -22.74 -11.15 -3.51
C ILE A 58 -22.93 -11.52 -2.05
N ASP A 59 -22.45 -12.68 -1.64
CA ASP A 59 -22.60 -13.16 -0.27
C ASP A 59 -21.42 -14.01 0.21
N THR A 60 -21.56 -14.58 1.41
CA THR A 60 -20.50 -15.38 2.02
C THR A 60 -20.06 -16.51 1.10
N ASP A 61 -18.74 -16.74 1.05
CA ASP A 61 -18.05 -17.69 0.15
C ASP A 61 -17.78 -17.17 -1.27
N ASP A 62 -18.17 -15.93 -1.61
CA ASP A 62 -17.74 -15.28 -2.85
C ASP A 62 -16.41 -14.54 -2.70
N ASP A 63 -15.79 -14.25 -3.85
CA ASP A 63 -14.55 -13.47 -3.91
C ASP A 63 -14.73 -12.17 -4.72
N LEU A 64 -14.05 -11.11 -4.28
CA LEU A 64 -13.80 -9.90 -5.06
C LEU A 64 -12.32 -9.83 -5.39
N TYR A 65 -12.00 -9.55 -6.64
CA TYR A 65 -10.62 -9.36 -7.07
C TYR A 65 -10.52 -8.25 -8.10
N GLY A 66 -9.38 -7.58 -8.15
CA GLY A 66 -9.26 -6.43 -9.02
C GLY A 66 -7.92 -5.75 -8.97
N ILE A 67 -7.83 -4.67 -9.74
CA ILE A 67 -6.65 -3.82 -9.87
C ILE A 67 -6.97 -2.43 -9.33
N LEU A 68 -5.98 -1.78 -8.74
CA LEU A 68 -6.04 -0.41 -8.24
C LEU A 68 -4.84 0.40 -8.74
N LEU A 69 -5.01 1.69 -9.01
CA LEU A 69 -3.96 2.61 -9.45
C LEU A 69 -4.06 3.93 -8.70
N ALA A 70 -2.93 4.38 -8.16
CA ALA A 70 -2.87 5.66 -7.50
C ALA A 70 -2.93 6.80 -8.53
N GLU A 71 -3.92 7.68 -8.39
CA GLU A 71 -4.03 8.90 -9.20
C GLU A 71 -3.37 10.11 -8.53
N SER A 72 -3.31 10.13 -7.20
CA SER A 72 -2.75 11.25 -6.46
C SER A 72 -2.32 10.86 -5.05
N ILE A 73 -1.35 11.60 -4.50
CA ILE A 73 -0.94 11.51 -3.08
C ILE A 73 -0.93 12.93 -2.52
N THR A 74 -1.83 13.20 -1.58
CA THR A 74 -2.12 14.54 -1.09
C THR A 74 -2.28 14.58 0.42
N SER A 75 -2.38 15.77 1.01
CA SER A 75 -2.95 15.93 2.36
C SER A 75 -4.44 15.56 2.37
N VAL A 76 -5.00 15.27 3.56
CA VAL A 76 -6.42 14.91 3.71
C VAL A 76 -7.36 15.94 3.07
N ASP A 77 -7.07 17.24 3.24
CA ASP A 77 -7.83 18.34 2.66
C ASP A 77 -7.51 18.62 1.17
N GLY A 78 -6.53 17.92 0.60
CA GLY A 78 -6.06 18.08 -0.77
C GLY A 78 -5.24 19.35 -1.03
N SER A 79 -4.87 20.12 0.00
CA SER A 79 -4.15 21.37 -0.15
C SER A 79 -2.66 21.20 -0.49
N VAL A 80 -2.08 20.04 -0.16
CA VAL A 80 -0.68 19.69 -0.45
C VAL A 80 -0.64 18.46 -1.34
N ASP A 81 0.03 18.55 -2.49
CA ASP A 81 0.31 17.41 -3.38
C ASP A 81 1.79 17.03 -3.26
N VAL A 82 2.03 15.78 -2.84
CA VAL A 82 3.38 15.19 -2.74
C VAL A 82 3.62 14.10 -3.79
N GLY A 83 2.54 13.61 -4.42
CA GLY A 83 2.62 12.54 -5.41
C GLY A 83 2.87 13.01 -6.84
N GLY A 84 2.51 14.26 -7.18
CA GLY A 84 2.43 14.71 -8.57
C GLY A 84 3.70 14.49 -9.41
N SER A 85 4.89 14.80 -8.89
CA SER A 85 6.14 14.54 -9.65
C SER A 85 6.52 13.06 -9.69
N PHE A 86 6.18 12.30 -8.65
CA PHE A 86 6.50 10.89 -8.54
C PHE A 86 5.62 10.05 -9.47
N LEU A 87 4.30 10.26 -9.45
CA LEU A 87 3.32 9.54 -10.27
C LEU A 87 3.40 9.87 -11.78
N ASN A 88 4.16 10.92 -12.15
CA ASN A 88 4.50 11.20 -13.55
C ASN A 88 5.68 10.35 -14.05
N GLN A 89 6.45 9.74 -13.15
CA GLN A 89 7.62 8.93 -13.47
C GLN A 89 7.40 7.45 -13.16
N TYR A 90 6.62 7.16 -12.12
CA TYR A 90 6.35 5.81 -11.64
C TYR A 90 4.85 5.55 -11.60
N GLU A 91 4.46 4.33 -11.91
CA GLU A 91 3.12 3.82 -11.66
C GLU A 91 3.06 3.22 -10.25
N VAL A 92 1.97 3.48 -9.53
CA VAL A 92 1.68 2.80 -8.25
C VAL A 92 0.39 2.02 -8.44
N THR A 93 0.55 0.74 -8.68
CA THR A 93 -0.54 -0.17 -9.03
C THR A 93 -0.66 -1.21 -7.94
N GLY A 94 -1.87 -1.70 -7.68
CA GLY A 94 -2.05 -2.83 -6.80
C GLY A 94 -3.02 -3.83 -7.37
N TYR A 95 -2.95 -5.03 -6.81
CA TYR A 95 -3.80 -6.15 -7.14
C TYR A 95 -4.33 -6.73 -5.83
N PHE A 96 -5.59 -7.15 -5.84
CA PHE A 96 -6.21 -7.69 -4.64
C PHE A 96 -7.10 -8.88 -4.94
N HIS A 97 -7.25 -9.71 -3.92
CA HIS A 97 -8.22 -10.78 -3.80
C HIS A 97 -8.75 -10.77 -2.37
N LEU A 98 -10.06 -10.64 -2.19
CA LEU A 98 -10.75 -10.51 -0.91
C LEU A 98 -11.94 -11.46 -0.89
N SER A 99 -12.04 -12.31 0.13
CA SER A 99 -13.24 -13.11 0.35
C SER A 99 -14.32 -12.35 1.13
N VAL A 100 -15.57 -12.59 0.74
CA VAL A 100 -16.75 -12.20 1.51
C VAL A 100 -16.97 -13.19 2.64
N VAL A 101 -17.02 -12.71 3.88
CA VAL A 101 -17.11 -13.55 5.10
C VAL A 101 -18.42 -13.38 5.86
N GLY A 102 -19.23 -12.41 5.48
CA GLY A 102 -20.51 -12.14 6.13
C GLY A 102 -21.44 -11.30 5.28
N GLY A 103 -22.73 -11.41 5.55
CA GLY A 103 -23.76 -10.60 4.90
C GLY A 103 -24.10 -11.04 3.47
N SER A 104 -24.87 -10.19 2.78
CA SER A 104 -25.29 -10.39 1.39
C SER A 104 -25.78 -9.08 0.74
N ILE A 105 -25.47 -8.85 -0.53
CA ILE A 105 -26.00 -7.75 -1.36
C ILE A 105 -26.42 -8.29 -2.73
N SER A 106 -27.68 -8.09 -3.11
CA SER A 106 -28.11 -8.31 -4.50
C SER A 106 -27.57 -7.21 -5.41
N ILE A 107 -27.28 -7.50 -6.69
CA ILE A 107 -26.77 -6.47 -7.62
C ILE A 107 -27.71 -5.27 -7.69
N GLY A 108 -27.15 -4.07 -7.47
CA GLY A 108 -27.91 -2.83 -7.48
C GLY A 108 -28.95 -2.72 -6.37
N GLY A 109 -28.97 -3.67 -5.44
CA GLY A 109 -29.82 -3.71 -4.26
C GLY A 109 -29.13 -3.11 -3.03
N GLU A 110 -29.91 -3.04 -1.96
CA GLU A 110 -29.44 -2.68 -0.62
C GLU A 110 -28.94 -3.92 0.13
N GLY A 111 -28.04 -3.72 1.08
CA GLY A 111 -27.51 -4.80 1.89
C GLY A 111 -26.21 -4.41 2.59
N HIS A 112 -25.57 -5.43 3.14
CA HIS A 112 -24.33 -5.31 3.89
C HIS A 112 -23.52 -6.56 3.64
N ILE A 113 -22.23 -6.41 3.35
CA ILE A 113 -21.27 -7.51 3.29
C ILE A 113 -20.02 -7.14 4.09
N ASP A 114 -19.40 -8.18 4.64
CA ASP A 114 -18.15 -8.13 5.40
C ASP A 114 -17.05 -8.81 4.60
N PHE A 115 -15.85 -8.22 4.62
CA PHE A 115 -14.63 -8.75 4.04
C PHE A 115 -13.64 -9.12 5.13
N ALA A 116 -12.87 -10.18 4.90
CA ALA A 116 -11.68 -10.50 5.68
C ALA A 116 -10.56 -10.94 4.73
N LEU A 117 -9.32 -10.89 5.21
CA LEU A 117 -8.21 -11.56 4.54
C LEU A 117 -8.13 -13.00 5.02
N GLN A 118 -8.70 -13.94 4.25
CA GLN A 118 -8.46 -15.38 4.42
C GLN A 118 -7.06 -15.77 3.94
N SER A 119 -6.67 -17.04 4.11
CA SER A 119 -5.28 -17.48 3.90
C SER A 119 -4.69 -17.13 2.54
N ASP A 120 -5.52 -17.09 1.50
CA ASP A 120 -5.12 -16.81 0.11
C ASP A 120 -5.49 -15.39 -0.33
N ASP A 121 -6.05 -14.58 0.57
CA ASP A 121 -6.44 -13.19 0.30
C ASP A 121 -5.30 -12.22 0.59
N PHE A 122 -5.27 -11.16 -0.21
CA PHE A 122 -4.27 -10.11 -0.10
C PHE A 122 -4.74 -8.82 -0.77
N ILE A 123 -4.09 -7.73 -0.40
CA ILE A 123 -3.99 -6.50 -1.19
C ILE A 123 -2.50 -6.19 -1.30
N GLU A 124 -1.98 -6.25 -2.51
CA GLU A 124 -0.58 -5.95 -2.79
C GLU A 124 -0.51 -4.65 -3.59
N VAL A 125 0.43 -3.78 -3.24
CA VAL A 125 0.68 -2.51 -3.93
C VAL A 125 2.13 -2.48 -4.35
N TYR A 126 2.36 -2.20 -5.62
CA TYR A 126 3.63 -2.19 -6.32
C TYR A 126 3.96 -0.81 -6.86
N VAL A 127 5.24 -0.59 -7.10
CA VAL A 127 5.77 0.62 -7.75
C VAL A 127 6.58 0.19 -8.95
N ASP A 128 6.21 0.68 -10.13
CA ASP A 128 6.85 0.39 -11.40
C ASP A 128 7.30 1.68 -12.11
N ASP A 129 8.38 1.61 -12.90
CA ASP A 129 8.79 2.68 -13.83
C ASP A 129 8.20 2.52 -15.24
N THR A 130 7.46 1.43 -15.47
CA THR A 130 6.72 1.12 -16.67
C THR A 130 5.22 1.08 -16.35
N PRO A 131 4.36 1.82 -17.09
CA PRO A 131 2.91 1.75 -16.85
C PRO A 131 2.33 0.38 -17.25
N ASP A 132 1.68 -0.30 -16.32
CA ASP A 132 1.05 -1.60 -16.51
C ASP A 132 -0.44 -1.47 -16.87
N TRP A 133 -1.10 -0.39 -16.44
CA TRP A 133 -2.54 -0.24 -16.63
C TRP A 133 -2.94 0.88 -17.59
N SER A 134 -3.72 0.50 -18.60
CA SER A 134 -4.46 1.42 -19.47
C SER A 134 -5.96 1.16 -19.34
N PRO A 135 -6.67 1.81 -18.40
CA PRO A 135 -8.08 1.53 -18.11
C PRO A 135 -9.04 1.76 -19.30
N ASN A 136 -8.57 2.49 -20.33
CA ASN A 136 -9.34 2.76 -21.55
C ASN A 136 -9.00 1.82 -22.72
N ALA A 137 -8.01 0.93 -22.57
CA ALA A 137 -7.67 -0.05 -23.59
C ALA A 137 -8.64 -1.25 -23.53
N PRO A 138 -9.17 -1.74 -24.67
CA PRO A 138 -9.97 -2.96 -24.68
C PRO A 138 -9.16 -4.15 -24.13
N GLY A 139 -9.67 -4.82 -23.09
CA GLY A 139 -8.97 -5.92 -22.43
C GLY A 139 -7.87 -5.50 -21.45
N GLY A 140 -7.61 -4.19 -21.32
CA GLY A 140 -6.52 -3.66 -20.50
C GLY A 140 -6.63 -3.98 -19.02
N GLU A 141 -7.81 -4.32 -18.51
CA GLU A 141 -8.00 -4.80 -17.14
C GLU A 141 -7.42 -6.21 -16.92
N ALA A 142 -7.66 -7.15 -17.83
CA ALA A 142 -7.16 -8.52 -17.68
C ALA A 142 -5.63 -8.56 -17.82
N ASP A 143 -5.10 -7.79 -18.78
CA ASP A 143 -3.65 -7.63 -18.95
C ASP A 143 -3.04 -6.95 -17.72
N ALA A 144 -3.65 -5.88 -17.22
CA ALA A 144 -3.10 -5.17 -16.06
C ALA A 144 -3.22 -5.98 -14.76
N ILE A 145 -4.26 -6.80 -14.56
CA ILE A 145 -4.29 -7.76 -13.45
C ILE A 145 -3.11 -8.74 -13.56
N ALA A 146 -2.76 -9.16 -14.78
CA ALA A 146 -1.66 -10.10 -15.01
C ALA A 146 -0.27 -9.48 -14.83
N THR A 147 -0.13 -8.16 -14.95
CA THR A 147 1.15 -7.44 -14.88
C THR A 147 1.27 -6.50 -13.68
N ALA A 148 0.23 -6.33 -12.86
CA ALA A 148 0.22 -5.43 -11.70
C ALA A 148 1.32 -5.72 -10.65
N ASN A 149 1.99 -6.87 -10.74
CA ASN A 149 3.07 -7.29 -9.87
C ASN A 149 4.46 -7.28 -10.53
N ASP A 150 4.60 -6.71 -11.73
CA ASP A 150 5.88 -6.62 -12.44
C ASP A 150 6.85 -5.63 -11.76
N GLY A 151 6.31 -4.68 -10.99
CA GLY A 151 7.06 -3.69 -10.22
C GLY A 151 7.64 -4.19 -8.88
N TYR A 152 8.08 -3.24 -8.07
CA TYR A 152 8.60 -3.50 -6.72
C TYR A 152 7.47 -3.46 -5.69
N LEU A 153 7.31 -4.54 -4.90
CA LEU A 153 6.34 -4.57 -3.80
C LEU A 153 6.61 -3.44 -2.82
N TRP A 154 5.64 -2.54 -2.67
CA TRP A 154 5.64 -1.41 -1.76
C TRP A 154 4.94 -1.77 -0.45
N TRP A 155 3.69 -2.23 -0.54
CA TRP A 155 2.90 -2.69 0.60
C TRP A 155 2.20 -4.01 0.32
N GLU A 156 2.04 -4.81 1.37
CA GLU A 156 1.19 -5.99 1.37
C GLU A 156 0.30 -5.98 2.60
N PHE A 157 -0.99 -6.23 2.38
CA PHE A 157 -1.96 -6.60 3.39
C PHE A 157 -2.31 -8.06 3.14
N ASN A 158 -2.19 -8.93 4.13
CA ASN A 158 -2.53 -10.35 4.01
C ASN A 158 -3.10 -10.88 5.34
N SER A 159 -3.53 -12.14 5.34
CA SER A 159 -4.12 -12.82 6.51
C SER A 159 -3.24 -12.92 7.77
N THR A 160 -1.97 -12.54 7.69
CA THR A 160 -1.10 -12.51 8.88
C THR A 160 -1.23 -11.22 9.69
N ALA A 161 -1.83 -10.17 9.11
CA ALA A 161 -2.08 -8.89 9.74
C ALA A 161 -3.58 -8.67 9.99
N PHE A 162 -3.91 -7.63 10.75
CA PHE A 162 -5.31 -7.25 10.96
C PHE A 162 -5.91 -6.69 9.66
N TYR A 163 -7.11 -7.15 9.32
CA TYR A 163 -7.93 -6.55 8.28
C TYR A 163 -9.40 -6.72 8.63
N GLU A 164 -10.16 -5.64 8.51
CA GLU A 164 -11.61 -5.63 8.58
C GLU A 164 -12.13 -4.75 7.45
N GLY A 165 -12.96 -5.30 6.58
CA GLY A 165 -13.58 -4.57 5.49
C GLY A 165 -15.08 -4.76 5.51
N LEU A 166 -15.82 -3.77 5.02
CA LEU A 166 -17.26 -3.88 4.82
C LEU A 166 -17.74 -3.01 3.67
N ASN A 167 -18.87 -3.38 3.10
CA ASN A 167 -19.62 -2.57 2.16
C ASN A 167 -21.08 -2.50 2.60
N ASP A 168 -21.58 -1.29 2.81
CA ASP A 168 -22.98 -1.00 3.09
C ASP A 168 -23.60 -0.37 1.84
N THR A 169 -24.67 -0.97 1.33
CA THR A 169 -25.49 -0.38 0.27
C THR A 169 -26.88 -0.05 0.79
N GLY A 170 -27.36 1.15 0.45
CA GLY A 170 -28.66 1.64 0.90
C GLY A 170 -29.18 2.75 0.00
N THR A 171 -30.40 3.23 0.22
CA THR A 171 -30.96 4.37 -0.51
C THR A 171 -31.00 5.61 0.37
N LEU A 172 -30.38 6.70 -0.08
CA LEU A 172 -30.53 8.02 0.53
C LEU A 172 -31.05 9.02 -0.50
N GLY A 173 -32.23 9.60 -0.25
CA GLY A 173 -32.84 10.58 -1.15
C GLY A 173 -33.19 10.04 -2.55
N GLY A 174 -33.39 8.72 -2.67
CA GLY A 174 -33.69 8.07 -3.95
C GLY A 174 -32.48 7.70 -4.81
N GLN A 175 -31.25 7.88 -4.29
CA GLN A 175 -30.04 7.33 -4.90
C GLN A 175 -29.49 6.19 -4.05
N THR A 176 -29.06 5.12 -4.71
CA THR A 176 -28.28 4.06 -4.07
C THR A 176 -26.93 4.64 -3.66
N ILE A 177 -26.64 4.62 -2.36
CA ILE A 177 -25.34 4.89 -1.80
C ILE A 177 -24.66 3.55 -1.51
N SER A 178 -23.39 3.46 -1.86
CA SER A 178 -22.52 2.35 -1.48
C SER A 178 -21.32 2.92 -0.77
N ILE A 179 -21.12 2.52 0.48
CA ILE A 179 -20.02 2.97 1.32
C ILE A 179 -19.18 1.74 1.61
N ASN A 180 -17.96 1.73 1.08
CA ASN A 180 -16.97 0.72 1.39
C ASN A 180 -15.98 1.30 2.40
N ARG A 181 -15.68 0.53 3.46
CA ARG A 181 -14.76 0.93 4.53
C ARG A 181 -13.86 -0.24 4.86
N ASN A 182 -12.55 -0.01 4.89
CA ASN A 182 -11.60 -1.04 5.31
C ASN A 182 -10.57 -0.45 6.28
N TRP A 183 -10.21 -1.24 7.28
CA TRP A 183 -9.13 -0.97 8.22
C TRP A 183 -8.13 -2.09 8.13
N ALA A 184 -6.85 -1.75 8.00
CA ALA A 184 -5.83 -2.76 7.78
C ALA A 184 -4.51 -2.38 8.42
N ASP A 185 -3.80 -3.40 8.92
CA ASP A 185 -2.40 -3.32 9.30
C ASP A 185 -1.53 -3.80 8.14
N ILE A 186 -0.41 -3.13 7.91
CA ILE A 186 0.49 -3.46 6.81
C ILE A 186 1.34 -4.67 7.22
N ALA A 187 1.20 -5.79 6.51
CA ALA A 187 1.96 -7.01 6.75
C ALA A 187 3.41 -6.88 6.25
N VAL A 188 3.60 -6.27 5.07
CA VAL A 188 4.92 -5.94 4.50
C VAL A 188 4.98 -4.46 4.19
N ASN A 189 5.93 -3.75 4.81
CA ASN A 189 6.15 -2.32 4.62
C ASN A 189 7.53 -2.04 4.00
N ASN A 190 7.57 -1.81 2.69
CA ASN A 190 8.77 -1.41 1.94
C ASN A 190 8.78 0.06 1.56
N SER A 191 8.03 0.91 2.26
CA SER A 191 7.89 2.33 1.89
C SER A 191 9.15 3.17 2.12
N GLY A 192 10.05 2.73 2.98
CA GLY A 192 11.12 3.57 3.49
C GLY A 192 10.67 4.55 4.58
N TYR A 193 9.45 4.40 5.10
CA TYR A 193 8.90 5.17 6.21
C TYR A 193 8.47 4.26 7.36
N ILE A 194 8.54 4.79 8.59
CA ILE A 194 7.86 4.18 9.72
C ILE A 194 6.40 4.63 9.68
N ILE A 195 5.50 3.68 9.48
CA ILE A 195 4.05 3.90 9.59
C ILE A 195 3.64 3.74 11.05
N VAL A 196 2.82 4.67 11.54
CA VAL A 196 2.37 4.69 12.93
C VAL A 196 0.87 4.42 12.97
N PRO A 197 0.41 3.34 13.63
CA PRO A 197 -1.01 3.07 13.79
C PRO A 197 -1.76 4.26 14.38
N GLN A 198 -2.89 4.60 13.78
CA GLN A 198 -3.78 5.67 14.24
C GLN A 198 -5.15 5.09 14.57
N LEU A 199 -5.86 5.74 15.51
CA LEU A 199 -7.28 5.49 15.67
C LEU A 199 -8.02 6.19 14.53
N TRP A 200 -8.80 5.44 13.76
CA TRP A 200 -9.58 5.96 12.63
C TRP A 200 -11.08 6.00 12.97
N PRO A 201 -11.58 7.06 13.65
CA PRO A 201 -13.00 7.23 13.98
C PRO A 201 -13.81 7.81 12.80
N GLU A 202 -13.40 7.46 11.57
CA GLU A 202 -13.95 7.86 10.27
C GLU A 202 -13.87 9.38 9.96
N ILE A 203 -12.84 9.73 9.17
CA ILE A 203 -12.27 11.07 8.99
C ILE A 203 -13.23 12.02 8.26
N LEU A 204 -14.24 12.55 8.98
CA LEU A 204 -14.83 13.91 8.88
C LEU A 204 -16.25 14.01 9.51
N GLY A 205 -16.53 13.26 10.59
CA GLY A 205 -17.27 13.89 11.69
C GLY A 205 -18.51 13.22 12.26
N GLN A 206 -18.43 11.95 12.63
CA GLN A 206 -19.04 11.34 13.83
C GLN A 206 -18.57 9.87 13.85
N PRO A 207 -18.68 9.13 14.98
CA PRO A 207 -18.50 7.69 14.92
C PRO A 207 -19.49 7.14 13.88
N ALA A 208 -18.98 6.62 12.76
CA ALA A 208 -19.80 5.95 11.78
C ALA A 208 -20.00 4.54 12.28
N LEU A 209 -20.84 4.38 13.32
CA LEU A 209 -21.28 3.10 13.87
C LEU A 209 -21.41 2.10 12.73
N HIS A 210 -20.53 1.11 12.71
CA HIS A 210 -20.60 0.03 11.76
C HIS A 210 -20.78 -1.28 12.49
N THR A 211 -21.18 -2.27 11.72
CA THR A 211 -21.29 -3.64 12.20
C THR A 211 -20.32 -4.47 11.38
N TYR A 212 -19.61 -5.39 12.02
CA TYR A 212 -18.78 -6.38 11.36
C TYR A 212 -19.14 -7.76 11.91
N LEU A 213 -19.51 -8.70 11.05
CA LEU A 213 -19.99 -10.03 11.44
C LEU A 213 -21.10 -9.98 12.52
N GLY A 214 -21.98 -8.99 12.41
CA GLY A 214 -23.08 -8.76 13.35
C GLY A 214 -22.69 -8.09 14.68
N VAL A 215 -21.42 -7.74 14.89
CA VAL A 215 -20.93 -7.05 16.10
C VAL A 215 -20.85 -5.55 15.83
N PRO A 216 -21.45 -4.67 16.67
CA PRO A 216 -21.32 -3.23 16.52
C PRO A 216 -19.96 -2.70 16.99
N HIS A 217 -19.33 -1.85 16.16
CA HIS A 217 -18.07 -1.17 16.45
C HIS A 217 -18.33 0.34 16.51
N THR A 218 -18.24 0.92 17.71
CA THR A 218 -18.65 2.32 17.94
C THR A 218 -17.51 3.34 17.85
N ASN A 219 -16.26 2.88 17.80
CA ASN A 219 -15.07 3.72 18.01
C ASN A 219 -14.03 3.62 16.87
N GLY A 220 -14.37 2.98 15.75
CA GLY A 220 -13.42 2.66 14.69
C GLY A 220 -12.34 1.66 15.13
N HIS A 221 -11.21 1.68 14.44
CA HIS A 221 -10.07 0.77 14.67
C HIS A 221 -8.74 1.51 14.82
N VAL A 222 -7.81 0.90 15.57
CA VAL A 222 -6.42 1.35 15.63
C VAL A 222 -5.61 0.53 14.64
N THR A 223 -5.26 1.12 13.50
CA THR A 223 -4.58 0.43 12.40
C THR A 223 -3.61 1.33 11.67
N ASP A 224 -2.73 0.73 10.87
CA ASP A 224 -1.79 1.48 10.01
C ASP A 224 -2.52 2.34 8.98
N VAL A 225 -3.58 1.80 8.38
CA VAL A 225 -4.30 2.46 7.29
C VAL A 225 -5.82 2.34 7.40
N TYR A 226 -6.50 3.24 6.68
CA TYR A 226 -7.94 3.27 6.48
C TYR A 226 -8.28 3.54 5.01
N PHE A 227 -9.22 2.79 4.44
CA PHE A 227 -9.76 2.96 3.09
C PHE A 227 -11.22 3.40 3.20
N GLU A 228 -11.62 4.40 2.43
CA GLU A 228 -13.01 4.83 2.35
C GLU A 228 -13.43 5.03 0.90
N SER A 229 -14.37 4.24 0.40
CA SER A 229 -14.69 4.24 -1.02
C SER A 229 -16.16 4.40 -1.32
N LYS A 230 -16.43 4.82 -2.56
CA LYS A 230 -17.77 4.78 -3.15
C LYS A 230 -17.77 3.86 -4.35
N LEU A 231 -18.62 2.83 -4.29
CA LEU A 231 -18.74 1.86 -5.37
C LEU A 231 -19.70 2.32 -6.47
N THR A 232 -19.26 2.17 -7.72
CA THR A 232 -20.07 2.42 -8.92
C THR A 232 -20.11 1.16 -9.79
N LEU A 233 -21.30 0.59 -10.00
CA LEU A 233 -21.48 -0.52 -10.93
C LEU A 233 -21.30 -0.02 -12.38
N ILE A 234 -20.40 -0.65 -13.12
CA ILE A 234 -20.14 -0.34 -14.54
C ILE A 234 -20.88 -1.31 -15.47
N ASP A 235 -20.81 -2.60 -15.15
CA ASP A 235 -21.38 -3.66 -15.98
C ASP A 235 -22.03 -4.72 -15.09
N SER A 236 -23.36 -4.84 -15.18
CA SER A 236 -24.13 -5.84 -14.43
C SER A 236 -24.06 -7.25 -15.03
N THR A 237 -23.60 -7.40 -16.28
CA THR A 237 -23.49 -8.69 -16.96
C THR A 237 -22.22 -9.41 -16.54
N ASN A 238 -21.13 -8.65 -16.41
CA ASN A 238 -19.81 -9.15 -16.00
C ASN A 238 -19.44 -8.75 -14.57
N TRP A 239 -20.38 -8.12 -13.85
CA TRP A 239 -20.29 -7.82 -12.42
C TRP A 239 -19.02 -7.05 -12.08
N LYS A 240 -18.84 -5.95 -12.84
CA LYS A 240 -17.69 -5.07 -12.76
C LYS A 240 -18.06 -3.77 -12.09
N PHE A 241 -17.24 -3.38 -11.14
CA PHE A 241 -17.40 -2.13 -10.45
C PHE A 241 -16.14 -1.29 -10.56
N LYS A 242 -16.33 0.01 -10.42
CA LYS A 242 -15.26 0.98 -10.24
C LYS A 242 -15.51 1.73 -8.97
N SER A 243 -14.45 2.00 -8.22
CA SER A 243 -14.49 2.95 -7.14
C SER A 243 -13.33 3.92 -7.18
N GLU A 244 -13.50 4.95 -6.35
CA GLU A 244 -12.45 5.90 -6.02
C GLU A 244 -12.19 5.76 -4.53
N ASP A 245 -11.00 5.31 -4.19
CA ASP A 245 -10.68 4.71 -2.88
C ASP A 245 -9.51 5.50 -2.28
N PRO A 246 -9.77 6.59 -1.54
CA PRO A 246 -8.75 7.19 -0.71
C PRO A 246 -8.27 6.20 0.35
N LEU A 247 -6.97 5.91 0.30
CA LEU A 247 -6.20 5.29 1.36
C LEU A 247 -5.55 6.37 2.22
N TYR A 248 -5.79 6.31 3.53
CA TYR A 248 -5.23 7.21 4.52
C TYR A 248 -4.11 6.52 5.30
N VAL A 249 -2.96 7.18 5.40
CA VAL A 249 -1.76 6.62 6.02
C VAL A 249 -0.96 7.71 6.74
N TYR A 250 -0.45 7.41 7.93
CA TYR A 250 0.39 8.33 8.69
C TYR A 250 1.83 7.84 8.76
N ALA A 251 2.74 8.60 8.15
CA ALA A 251 4.14 8.25 8.03
C ALA A 251 5.06 9.18 8.83
N THR A 252 6.14 8.62 9.36
CA THR A 252 7.21 9.37 10.01
C THR A 252 8.56 9.06 9.37
N PRO A 253 9.50 10.02 9.38
CA PRO A 253 10.86 9.79 8.92
C PRO A 253 11.52 8.56 9.54
N GLU A 254 12.22 7.77 8.73
CA GLU A 254 13.06 6.71 9.28
C GLU A 254 14.21 7.26 10.15
N PRO A 255 14.47 6.69 11.34
CA PRO A 255 15.66 6.96 12.14
C PRO A 255 16.98 6.58 11.45
N GLY A 256 16.91 5.83 10.34
CA GLY A 256 18.03 5.20 9.64
C GLY A 256 19.04 6.18 9.04
N THR A 257 18.60 7.32 8.51
CA THR A 257 19.53 8.30 7.91
C THR A 257 20.50 8.87 8.94
N LEU A 258 20.06 9.07 10.19
CA LEU A 258 20.92 9.56 11.28
C LEU A 258 21.89 8.49 11.79
N LEU A 259 21.47 7.23 11.84
CA LEU A 259 22.33 6.12 12.25
C LEU A 259 23.40 5.82 11.17
N LEU A 260 23.01 5.82 9.89
CA LEU A 260 23.91 5.61 8.76
C LEU A 260 24.87 6.81 8.58
N LEU A 261 24.39 8.05 8.75
CA LEU A 261 25.23 9.24 8.83
C LEU A 261 26.19 9.16 10.02
N GLY A 262 25.69 8.77 11.21
CA GLY A 262 26.49 8.66 12.42
C GLY A 262 27.60 7.62 12.31
N THR A 263 27.29 6.43 11.79
CA THR A 263 28.28 5.37 11.54
C THR A 263 29.26 5.75 10.43
N GLY A 264 28.80 6.42 9.37
CA GLY A 264 29.66 6.97 8.31
C GLY A 264 30.64 8.03 8.82
N LEU A 265 30.18 8.95 9.67
CA LEU A 265 31.02 9.99 10.30
C LEU A 265 32.02 9.41 11.30
N ILE A 266 31.62 8.40 12.09
CA ILE A 266 32.53 7.67 12.99
C ILE A 266 33.61 6.93 12.18
N GLY A 267 33.24 6.33 11.05
CA GLY A 267 34.18 5.70 10.11
C GLY A 267 35.19 6.70 9.53
N LEU A 268 34.74 7.87 9.10
CA LEU A 268 35.59 8.95 8.59
C LEU A 268 36.50 9.53 9.67
N ALA A 269 35.99 9.81 10.87
CA ALA A 269 36.76 10.32 12.00
C ALA A 269 37.83 9.30 12.47
N GLY A 270 37.49 8.01 12.50
CA GLY A 270 38.43 6.92 12.79
C GLY A 270 39.54 6.81 11.73
N GLY A 271 39.19 7.01 10.46
CA GLY A 271 40.15 7.05 9.34
C GLY A 271 41.13 8.22 9.42
N VAL A 272 40.64 9.42 9.75
CA VAL A 272 41.47 10.64 9.89
C VAL A 272 42.41 10.53 11.09
N ARG A 273 41.94 10.01 12.24
CA ARG A 273 42.75 9.84 13.46
C ARG A 273 43.90 8.85 13.25
N ARG A 274 43.69 7.77 12.50
CA ARG A 274 44.74 6.79 12.15
C ARG A 274 45.82 7.36 11.20
N ARG A 275 45.49 8.36 10.38
CA ARG A 275 46.47 9.01 9.49
C ARG A 275 47.38 9.99 10.24
N ARG A 276 46.87 10.68 11.27
CA ARG A 276 47.68 11.60 12.09
C ARG A 276 48.73 10.87 12.95
N ASN A 277 48.40 9.71 13.52
CA ASN A 277 49.35 8.94 14.34
C ASN A 277 50.43 8.18 13.54
N LYS A 278 50.43 8.24 12.20
CA LYS A 278 51.49 7.67 11.35
C LYS A 278 52.48 8.69 10.80
N ASN A 279 52.20 9.99 10.98
CA ASN A 279 52.99 11.10 10.46
C ASN A 279 53.60 11.99 11.57
N GLY A 280 53.55 11.55 12.83
CA GLY A 280 54.33 12.08 13.94
C GLY A 280 55.14 10.95 14.56
#